data_AF-A0A7Z7B0Q0-F1
#
_entry.id   AF-A0A7Z7B0Q0-F1
#
_cell.length_a   1.000
_cell.length_b   1.000
_cell.length_c   1.000
_cell.angle_alpha   90.00
_cell.angle_beta   90.00
_cell.angle_gamma   90.00
#
_symmetry.space_group_name_H-M   'P 1'
#
loop_
_entity.id
_entity.type
_entity.pdbx_description
1 polymer ?
#
loop_
_entity_poly.entity_id
_entity_poly.type
_entity_poly.pdbx_seq_one_letter_code
_entity_poly.pdbx_strand_id
1 'polypeptide(L)'
;MPKSPEPDKQSSKVTERINATALELLEKHPEGLRWSELTSMIMESNPTFHPKTVNGCIWKLINRYSDRVYKPSKGLFKLLKYK
;
A
#
# COMPACT_ATOMS: atom_id res chain seq x y z
N MET A 1 15.67 -9.12 12.45
CA MET A 1 14.53 -9.54 11.59
C MET A 1 14.82 -9.03 10.19
N PRO A 2 14.77 -9.88 9.14
CA PRO A 2 14.96 -9.40 7.77
C PRO A 2 13.84 -8.41 7.43
N LYS A 3 14.21 -7.24 6.91
CA LYS A 3 13.26 -6.22 6.43
C LYS A 3 12.46 -6.83 5.27
N SER A 4 11.16 -6.53 5.20
CA SER A 4 10.35 -7.00 4.07
C SER A 4 10.92 -6.46 2.75
N PRO A 5 10.94 -7.27 1.67
CA PRO A 5 11.50 -6.84 0.39
C PRO A 5 10.74 -5.64 -0.14
N GLU A 6 11.48 -4.60 -0.53
CA GLU A 6 10.89 -3.38 -1.07
C GLU A 6 10.20 -3.70 -2.39
N PRO A 7 8.89 -3.38 -2.52
CA PRO A 7 8.20 -3.63 -3.76
C PRO A 7 8.70 -2.67 -4.84
N ASP A 8 8.90 -3.18 -6.04
CA ASP A 8 9.38 -2.41 -7.17
C ASP A 8 8.23 -2.04 -8.14
N LYS A 9 8.19 -0.78 -8.58
CA LYS A 9 7.16 -0.26 -9.50
C LYS A 9 7.34 -0.69 -10.96
N GLN A 10 8.51 -1.18 -11.32
CA GLN A 10 8.86 -1.67 -12.65
C GLN A 10 8.83 -3.20 -12.73
N SER A 11 8.53 -3.89 -11.61
CA SER A 11 8.37 -5.33 -11.57
C SER A 11 7.32 -5.81 -12.57
N SER A 12 7.58 -6.95 -13.21
CA SER A 12 6.62 -7.63 -14.08
C SER A 12 5.35 -8.06 -13.33
N LYS A 13 5.40 -8.14 -11.99
CA LYS A 13 4.26 -8.55 -11.16
C LYS A 13 3.39 -7.35 -10.78
N VAL A 14 2.15 -7.36 -11.24
CA VAL A 14 1.12 -6.35 -10.91
C VAL A 14 0.98 -6.15 -9.39
N THR A 15 1.09 -7.21 -8.59
CA THR A 15 0.99 -7.10 -7.12
C THR A 15 2.14 -6.31 -6.50
N GLU A 16 3.35 -6.42 -7.05
CA GLU A 16 4.51 -5.65 -6.56
C GLU A 16 4.34 -4.18 -6.92
N ARG A 17 3.92 -3.89 -8.16
CA ARG A 17 3.61 -2.54 -8.62
C ARG A 17 2.54 -1.87 -7.74
N ILE A 18 1.46 -2.58 -7.42
CA ILE A 18 0.40 -2.08 -6.52
C ILE A 18 0.96 -1.81 -5.12
N ASN A 19 1.72 -2.73 -4.54
CA ASN A 19 2.30 -2.54 -3.21
C ASN A 19 3.26 -1.35 -3.17
N ALA A 20 4.07 -1.16 -4.21
CA ALA A 20 4.98 -0.03 -4.33
C ALA A 20 4.22 1.30 -4.45
N THR A 21 3.16 1.35 -5.25
CA THR A 21 2.29 2.53 -5.31
C THR A 21 1.61 2.80 -3.98
N ALA A 22 1.10 1.77 -3.29
CA ALA A 22 0.47 1.93 -1.99
C ALA A 22 1.43 2.52 -0.94
N LEU A 23 2.67 2.01 -0.86
CA LEU A 23 3.68 2.53 0.06
C LEU A 23 4.08 3.96 -0.29
N GLU A 24 4.23 4.30 -1.57
CA GLU A 24 4.55 5.68 -1.98
C GLU A 24 3.42 6.65 -1.64
N LEU A 25 2.16 6.25 -1.80
CA LEU A 25 1.03 7.08 -1.38
C LEU A 25 1.05 7.30 0.13
N LEU A 26 1.30 6.26 0.92
CA LEU A 26 1.44 6.41 2.37
C LEU A 26 2.68 7.24 2.78
N GLU A 27 3.73 7.26 1.94
CA GLU A 27 4.91 8.12 2.09
C GLU A 27 4.56 9.60 1.90
N LYS A 28 3.74 9.89 0.88
CA LYS A 28 3.25 11.24 0.55
C LYS A 28 2.22 11.76 1.56
N HIS A 29 1.53 10.86 2.25
CA HIS A 29 0.47 11.18 3.22
C HIS A 29 0.88 10.73 4.64
N PRO A 30 1.68 11.52 5.37
CA PRO A 30 2.16 11.15 6.71
C PRO A 30 1.03 11.06 7.76
N GLU A 31 -0.13 11.67 7.50
CA GLU A 31 -1.36 11.49 8.30
C GLU A 31 -1.97 10.09 8.15
N GLY A 32 -1.61 9.37 7.09
CA GLY A 32 -2.18 8.10 6.70
C GLY A 32 -3.33 8.23 5.69
N LEU A 33 -3.70 7.12 5.06
CA LEU A 33 -4.79 7.07 4.09
C LEU A 33 -5.85 6.06 4.50
N ARG A 34 -7.12 6.41 4.29
CA ARG A 34 -8.22 5.47 4.46
C ARG A 34 -8.18 4.40 3.37
N TRP A 35 -8.81 3.26 3.62
CA TRP A 35 -8.93 2.17 2.65
C TRP A 35 -9.44 2.69 1.31
N SER A 36 -10.60 3.37 1.32
CA SER A 36 -11.25 3.88 0.11
C SER A 36 -10.33 4.84 -0.65
N GLU A 37 -9.72 5.79 0.05
CA GLU A 37 -8.77 6.76 -0.52
C GLU A 37 -7.58 6.05 -1.16
N LEU A 38 -6.93 5.14 -0.41
CA LEU A 38 -5.77 4.40 -0.89
C LEU A 38 -6.12 3.57 -2.13
N THR A 39 -7.28 2.91 -2.14
CA THR A 39 -7.72 2.13 -3.31
C THR A 39 -8.03 3.02 -4.51
N SER A 40 -8.71 4.15 -4.31
CA SER A 40 -9.02 5.10 -5.38
C SER A 40 -7.74 5.67 -5.99
N MET A 41 -6.83 6.19 -5.16
CA MET A 41 -5.57 6.77 -5.63
C MET A 41 -4.70 5.75 -6.39
N ILE A 42 -4.70 4.48 -5.99
CA ILE A 42 -3.97 3.43 -6.73
C ILE A 42 -4.59 3.19 -8.10
N MET A 43 -5.92 3.13 -8.19
CA MET A 43 -6.63 2.93 -9.44
C MET A 43 -6.50 4.14 -10.36
N GLU A 44 -6.53 5.35 -9.82
CA GLU A 44 -6.27 6.60 -10.54
C GLU A 44 -4.82 6.67 -11.04
N SER A 45 -3.86 6.24 -10.22
CA SER A 45 -2.45 6.19 -10.62
C SER A 45 -2.20 5.19 -11.75
N ASN A 46 -2.98 4.11 -11.83
CA ASN A 46 -2.86 3.17 -12.94
C ASN A 46 -4.18 2.43 -13.23
N PRO A 47 -4.92 2.82 -14.28
CA PRO A 47 -6.20 2.22 -14.63
C PRO A 47 -6.08 0.76 -15.11
N THR A 48 -4.87 0.25 -15.34
CA THR A 48 -4.64 -1.17 -15.66
C THR A 48 -4.79 -2.09 -14.45
N PHE A 49 -4.82 -1.53 -13.24
CA PHE A 49 -4.98 -2.32 -12.02
C PHE A 49 -6.42 -2.76 -11.82
N HIS A 50 -6.62 -4.08 -11.79
CA HIS A 50 -7.93 -4.65 -11.54
C HIS A 50 -8.36 -4.43 -10.07
N PRO A 51 -9.58 -3.94 -9.78
CA PRO A 51 -10.02 -3.56 -8.44
C PRO A 51 -9.95 -4.71 -7.42
N LYS A 52 -10.28 -5.94 -7.84
CA LYS A 52 -10.11 -7.15 -6.98
C LYS A 52 -8.66 -7.36 -6.55
N THR A 53 -7.70 -7.11 -7.44
CA THR A 53 -6.27 -7.28 -7.16
C THR A 53 -5.78 -6.18 -6.22
N VAL A 54 -6.22 -4.94 -6.43
CA VAL A 54 -5.92 -3.81 -5.54
C VAL A 54 -6.42 -4.11 -4.13
N ASN A 55 -7.71 -4.48 -3.99
CA ASN A 55 -8.29 -4.83 -2.69
C ASN A 55 -7.54 -5.96 -1.99
N GLY A 56 -7.19 -7.02 -2.72
CA GLY A 56 -6.40 -8.12 -2.17
C GLY A 56 -5.00 -7.70 -1.73
N CYS A 57 -4.33 -6.82 -2.48
CA CYS A 57 -3.01 -6.29 -2.13
C CYS A 57 -3.08 -5.39 -0.89
N ILE A 58 -4.05 -4.46 -0.85
CA ILE A 58 -4.25 -3.57 0.31
C ILE A 58 -4.60 -4.34 1.57
N TRP A 59 -5.41 -5.40 1.46
CA TRP A 59 -5.70 -6.29 2.59
C TRP A 59 -4.43 -6.95 3.14
N LYS A 60 -3.58 -7.47 2.24
CA LYS A 60 -2.32 -8.14 2.60
C LYS A 60 -1.19 -7.16 2.95
N LEU A 61 -1.33 -5.87 2.64
CA LEU A 61 -0.29 -4.85 2.80
C LEU A 61 0.24 -4.79 4.24
N ILE A 62 -0.68 -4.80 5.22
CA ILE A 62 -0.33 -4.75 6.65
C ILE A 62 0.33 -6.04 7.16
N ASN A 63 0.09 -7.17 6.50
CA ASN A 63 0.70 -8.44 6.87
C ASN A 63 2.08 -8.59 6.21
N ARG A 64 2.20 -8.15 4.95
CA ARG A 64 3.46 -8.22 4.18
C ARG A 64 4.46 -7.15 4.60
N TYR A 65 3.99 -5.99 5.01
CA TYR A 65 4.80 -4.84 5.41
C TYR A 65 4.47 -4.41 6.83
N SER A 66 4.24 -5.37 7.74
CA SER A 66 3.94 -5.07 9.15
C SER A 66 5.06 -4.31 9.87
N ASP A 67 6.28 -4.36 9.31
CA ASP A 67 7.46 -3.61 9.75
C ASP A 67 7.48 -2.15 9.25
N ARG A 68 6.64 -1.81 8.26
CA ARG A 68 6.57 -0.46 7.66
C ARG A 68 5.20 0.20 7.82
N VAL A 69 4.12 -0.57 7.77
CA VAL A 69 2.73 -0.09 7.75
C VAL A 69 1.99 -0.63 8.96
N TYR A 70 1.24 0.24 9.62
CA TYR A 70 0.34 -0.15 10.70
C TYR A 70 -1.03 0.51 10.52
N LYS A 71 -2.00 0.05 11.30
CA LYS A 71 -3.36 0.61 11.32
C LYS A 71 -3.65 1.28 12.66
N PRO A 72 -3.56 2.62 12.75
CA PRO A 72 -3.97 3.32 13.97
C PRO A 72 -5.47 3.18 14.26
N SER A 73 -6.30 3.09 13.21
CA SER A 73 -7.77 2.99 13.31
C SER A 73 -8.34 2.06 12.24
N LYS A 74 -9.58 1.59 12.43
CA LYS A 74 -10.27 0.75 11.44
C LYS A 74 -10.30 1.44 10.07
N GLY A 75 -9.70 0.79 9.08
CA GLY A 75 -9.62 1.28 7.71
C GLY A 75 -8.67 2.46 7.47
N LEU A 76 -7.83 2.86 8.44
CA LEU A 76 -6.78 3.86 8.25
C LEU A 76 -5.42 3.16 8.22
N PHE A 77 -4.62 3.42 7.18
CA PHE A 77 -3.29 2.87 6.99
C PHE A 77 -2.27 3.99 7.12
N LYS A 78 -1.17 3.74 7.85
CA LYS A 78 -0.13 4.73 8.07
C LYS A 78 1.24 4.06 8.16
N LEU A 79 2.30 4.78 7.78
CA LEU A 79 3.66 4.29 7.94
C LEU A 79 4.16 4.44 9.39
N LEU A 80 4.86 3.42 9.86
CA LEU A 80 5.46 3.37 11.19
C LEU A 80 6.51 4.47 11.40
N LYS A 81 7.18 4.92 10.34
CA LYS A 81 8.17 6.01 10.43
C LYS A 81 7.59 7.38 10.76
N TYR A 82 6.27 7.55 10.60
CA TYR A 82 5.51 8.77 10.95
C TYR A 82 4.65 8.58 12.21
N LYS A 83 4.85 7.47 12.93
CA LYS A 83 4.31 7.27 14.26
C LYS A 83 5.08 8.14 15.27
#